data_AF-A0A661Y0X9-F1
#
_entry.id   AF-A0A661Y0X9-F1
#
_cell.length_a   1.000
_cell.length_b   1.000
_cell.length_c   1.000
_cell.angle_alpha   90.00
_cell.angle_beta   90.00
_cell.angle_gamma   90.00
#
_symmetry.space_group_name_H-M   'P 1'
#
loop_
_entity.id
_entity.type
_entity.pdbx_description
1 polymer ?
#
loop_
_entity_poly.entity_id
_entity_poly.type
_entity_poly.pdbx_seq_one_letter_code
_entity_poly.pdbx_strand_id
1 'polypeptide(L)'
;MKKVQIILIAISLCLTSFNSATADKYFNSVVVQDSIPVQSKEEKRAKAKQELKDSHQRLFVGVNYVYAKLSTDLTFKLENSIFSANISLESNFKLPATRMFFTASLIYRFTPRSGIYVAYYGITRKATFTTEKDYIFLGHTIPTGINGEAYFDTRVLSAGYLLTILQKDHAFLGAYFNVYIMNLTTGFKARHIDLDANLGLTLPLPSFGLAAIFPVKKWFKIHANVGYFGLSFEDLGGSISSFSLLLEFKPIKWLGLNLSYQSFDISVYDIQDGINFIVDYNFRGPALGVSVVF
;
A
#
# COMPACT_ATOMS: atom_id res chain seq x y z
N MET A 1 19.98 2.99 -16.95
CA MET A 1 19.71 1.54 -17.15
C MET A 1 20.63 0.58 -16.38
N LYS A 2 21.72 1.02 -15.71
CA LYS A 2 22.65 0.11 -14.99
C LYS A 2 22.20 -0.35 -13.59
N LYS A 3 21.16 0.25 -12.99
CA LYS A 3 20.70 -0.10 -11.61
C LYS A 3 19.73 -1.29 -11.54
N VAL A 4 19.07 -1.65 -12.65
CA VAL A 4 18.10 -2.76 -12.70
C VAL A 4 18.79 -4.12 -12.84
N GLN A 5 19.96 -4.18 -13.49
CA GLN A 5 20.73 -5.43 -13.61
C GLN A 5 21.34 -5.92 -12.29
N ILE A 6 21.64 -5.01 -11.34
CA ILE A 6 22.24 -5.39 -10.05
C ILE A 6 21.20 -6.12 -9.15
N ILE A 7 19.92 -5.78 -9.27
CA ILE A 7 18.84 -6.40 -8.49
C ILE A 7 18.51 -7.81 -9.01
N LEU A 8 18.58 -8.03 -10.33
CA LEU A 8 18.38 -9.36 -10.93
C LEU A 8 19.53 -10.34 -10.62
N ILE A 9 20.76 -9.85 -10.51
CA ILE A 9 21.91 -10.67 -10.12
C ILE A 9 21.84 -11.10 -8.64
N ALA A 10 21.34 -10.25 -7.75
CA ALA A 10 21.16 -10.58 -6.34
C ALA A 10 20.10 -11.68 -6.09
N ILE A 11 19.04 -11.72 -6.93
CA ILE A 11 18.01 -12.77 -6.85
C ILE A 11 18.53 -14.10 -7.44
N SER A 12 19.37 -14.06 -8.47
CA SER A 12 19.97 -15.27 -9.06
C SER A 12 21.01 -15.93 -8.15
N LEU A 13 21.76 -15.16 -7.34
CA LEU A 13 22.76 -15.70 -6.40
C LEU A 13 22.16 -16.38 -5.16
N CYS A 14 20.92 -16.06 -4.79
CA CYS A 14 20.20 -16.78 -3.73
C CYS A 14 19.66 -18.16 -4.19
N LEU A 15 19.53 -18.40 -5.50
CA LEU A 15 19.00 -19.66 -6.03
C LEU A 15 20.11 -20.70 -6.30
N THR A 16 21.37 -20.30 -6.42
CA THR A 16 22.48 -21.23 -6.71
C THR A 16 23.18 -21.77 -5.47
N SER A 17 22.92 -21.24 -4.28
CA SER A 17 23.49 -21.74 -3.01
C SER A 17 22.71 -22.92 -2.40
N PHE A 18 21.69 -23.45 -3.08
CA PHE A 18 20.89 -24.59 -2.60
C PHE A 18 21.15 -25.93 -3.32
N ASN A 19 22.04 -25.97 -4.31
CA ASN A 19 22.34 -27.21 -5.05
C ASN A 19 23.78 -27.67 -4.79
N SER A 20 24.02 -28.28 -3.62
CA SER A 20 25.07 -29.30 -3.43
C SER A 20 25.04 -29.85 -1.99
N ALA A 21 24.01 -30.62 -1.68
CA ALA A 21 24.04 -31.59 -0.59
C ALA A 21 23.52 -32.93 -1.13
N THR A 22 24.43 -33.64 -1.81
CA THR A 22 24.55 -35.11 -1.88
C THR A 22 23.27 -35.94 -1.73
N ALA A 23 22.70 -36.33 -2.86
CA ALA A 23 21.55 -37.24 -2.99
C ALA A 23 21.92 -38.74 -3.12
N ASP A 24 23.08 -39.19 -2.62
CA ASP A 24 23.61 -40.55 -2.93
C ASP A 24 23.81 -41.48 -1.71
N LYS A 25 23.24 -41.20 -0.54
CA LYS A 25 23.46 -42.06 0.66
C LYS A 25 22.24 -42.52 1.45
N TYR A 26 21.03 -42.50 0.88
CA TYR A 26 19.82 -42.97 1.59
C TYR A 26 19.09 -44.16 0.96
N PHE A 27 19.64 -44.80 -0.09
CA PHE A 27 19.17 -46.11 -0.53
C PHE A 27 19.91 -47.21 0.24
N ASN A 28 19.49 -47.48 1.48
CA ASN A 28 19.59 -48.81 2.10
C ASN A 28 18.98 -48.78 3.52
N SER A 29 17.68 -49.09 3.59
CA SER A 29 17.02 -49.91 4.61
C SER A 29 15.52 -49.70 4.48
N VAL A 30 14.90 -50.45 3.58
CA VAL A 30 13.44 -50.66 3.66
C VAL A 30 13.21 -51.58 4.85
N VAL A 31 13.16 -50.98 6.04
CA VAL A 31 12.44 -51.56 7.17
C VAL A 31 10.99 -51.16 6.95
N VAL A 32 10.13 -52.17 6.78
CA VAL A 32 8.67 -52.00 6.80
C VAL A 32 8.31 -51.47 8.18
N GLN A 33 8.20 -50.15 8.28
CA GLN A 33 7.82 -49.46 9.49
C GLN A 33 6.32 -49.26 9.45
N ASP A 34 5.67 -49.73 10.50
CA ASP A 34 4.23 -49.80 10.69
C ASP A 34 3.48 -48.58 10.17
N SER A 35 2.32 -48.85 9.57
CA SER A 35 1.36 -47.89 9.04
C SER A 35 1.18 -46.67 9.95
N ILE A 36 1.82 -45.56 9.59
CA ILE A 36 1.45 -44.24 10.11
C ILE A 36 -0.02 -44.04 9.74
N PRO A 37 -0.93 -43.78 10.68
CA PRO A 37 -2.31 -43.49 10.33
C PRO A 37 -2.30 -42.27 9.42
N VAL A 38 -2.75 -42.46 8.17
CA VAL A 38 -2.88 -41.37 7.20
C VAL A 38 -3.99 -40.48 7.73
N GLN A 39 -3.62 -39.52 8.58
CA GLN A 39 -4.55 -38.51 9.08
C GLN A 39 -5.26 -37.90 7.89
N SER A 40 -6.59 -37.94 7.94
CA SER A 40 -7.41 -37.40 6.86
C SER A 40 -7.05 -35.93 6.65
N LYS A 41 -7.20 -35.42 5.42
CA LYS A 41 -6.97 -33.99 5.14
C LYS A 41 -7.81 -33.09 6.06
N GLU A 42 -8.93 -33.59 6.55
CA GLU A 42 -9.85 -32.91 7.45
C GLU A 42 -9.30 -32.80 8.88
N GLU A 43 -8.74 -33.88 9.42
CA GLU A 43 -8.08 -33.88 10.74
C GLU A 43 -6.89 -32.92 10.78
N LYS A 44 -6.05 -32.92 9.73
CA LYS A 44 -4.93 -31.97 9.62
C LYS A 44 -5.40 -30.52 9.59
N ARG A 45 -6.52 -30.24 8.91
CA ARG A 45 -7.13 -28.90 8.88
C ARG A 45 -7.72 -28.51 10.23
N ALA A 46 -8.40 -29.42 10.91
CA ALA A 46 -8.97 -29.19 12.23
C ALA A 46 -7.86 -28.87 13.25
N LYS A 47 -6.78 -29.65 13.26
CA LYS A 47 -5.61 -29.43 14.12
C LYS A 47 -4.95 -28.07 13.84
N ALA A 48 -4.69 -27.74 12.58
CA ALA A 48 -4.08 -26.44 12.22
C ALA A 48 -5.00 -25.24 12.57
N LYS A 49 -6.33 -25.41 12.50
CA LYS A 49 -7.29 -24.40 12.94
C LYS A 49 -7.27 -24.23 14.46
N GLN A 50 -7.09 -25.32 15.21
CA GLN A 50 -6.97 -25.29 16.66
C GLN A 50 -5.63 -24.67 17.09
N GLU A 51 -4.51 -25.06 16.47
CA GLU A 51 -3.20 -24.44 16.69
C GLU A 51 -3.24 -22.92 16.44
N LEU A 52 -3.93 -22.47 15.38
CA LEU A 52 -4.09 -21.05 15.12
C LEU A 52 -4.90 -20.34 16.22
N LYS A 53 -5.97 -20.97 16.74
CA LYS A 53 -6.74 -20.44 17.87
C LYS A 53 -5.88 -20.35 19.13
N ASP A 54 -5.11 -21.38 19.43
CA ASP A 54 -4.30 -21.47 20.63
C ASP A 54 -3.06 -20.55 20.55
N SER A 55 -2.59 -20.25 19.34
CA SER A 55 -1.41 -19.41 19.11
C SER A 55 -1.61 -17.92 19.45
N HIS A 56 -2.86 -17.45 19.54
CA HIS A 56 -3.18 -16.03 19.68
C HIS A 56 -2.49 -15.17 18.58
N GLN A 57 -2.53 -15.65 17.33
CA GLN A 57 -1.97 -14.97 16.15
C GLN A 57 -3.02 -14.74 15.05
N ARG A 58 -4.28 -14.59 15.47
CA ARG A 58 -5.42 -14.46 14.56
C ARG A 58 -5.66 -13.02 14.19
N LEU A 59 -5.49 -12.12 15.15
CA LEU A 59 -5.69 -10.70 14.96
C LEU A 59 -4.36 -9.98 15.09
N PHE A 60 -3.98 -9.26 14.04
CA PHE A 60 -2.87 -8.34 14.05
C PHE A 60 -3.42 -6.94 13.86
N VAL A 61 -3.10 -6.02 14.75
CA VAL A 61 -3.44 -4.60 14.64
C VAL A 61 -2.14 -3.82 14.64
N GLY A 62 -1.93 -2.97 13.64
CA GLY A 62 -0.75 -2.13 13.51
C GLY A 62 -1.13 -0.66 13.39
N VAL A 63 -0.37 0.21 14.04
CA VAL A 63 -0.46 1.67 13.83
C VAL A 63 0.95 2.20 13.62
N ASN A 64 1.15 2.98 12.56
CA ASN A 64 2.43 3.61 12.25
C ASN A 64 2.26 5.11 12.09
N TYR A 65 3.23 5.87 12.58
CA TYR A 65 3.42 7.29 12.33
C TYR A 65 4.46 7.46 11.21
N VAL A 66 4.00 7.97 10.08
CA VAL A 66 4.78 8.09 8.84
C VAL A 66 5.26 9.52 8.68
N TYR A 67 6.54 9.71 8.35
CA TYR A 67 7.08 10.97 7.85
C TYR A 67 7.26 10.84 6.34
N ALA A 68 6.31 11.35 5.55
CA ALA A 68 6.31 11.16 4.10
C ALA A 68 6.65 12.42 3.34
N LYS A 69 7.38 12.23 2.24
CA LYS A 69 7.41 13.16 1.12
C LYS A 69 6.20 12.86 0.23
N LEU A 70 5.51 13.90 -0.21
CA LEU A 70 4.32 13.83 -1.06
C LEU A 70 4.56 14.60 -2.35
N SER A 71 3.91 14.14 -3.41
CA SER A 71 3.83 14.85 -4.70
C SER A 71 2.41 14.71 -5.21
N THR A 72 1.85 15.78 -5.75
CA THR A 72 0.53 15.76 -6.36
C THR A 72 0.48 16.66 -7.57
N ASP A 73 0.23 16.02 -8.70
CA ASP A 73 0.22 16.65 -10.00
C ASP A 73 -1.16 16.46 -10.64
N LEU A 74 -1.77 17.57 -11.04
CA LEU A 74 -3.02 17.60 -11.80
C LEU A 74 -2.68 17.92 -13.24
N THR A 75 -3.00 17.01 -14.16
CA THR A 75 -2.80 17.23 -15.59
C THR A 75 -4.13 17.33 -16.30
N PHE A 76 -4.31 18.41 -17.06
CA PHE A 76 -5.44 18.61 -17.95
C PHE A 76 -4.93 18.49 -19.38
N LYS A 77 -5.45 17.53 -20.14
CA LYS A 77 -5.05 17.31 -21.53
C LYS A 77 -6.29 17.40 -22.42
N LEU A 78 -6.21 18.22 -23.46
CA LEU A 78 -7.30 18.33 -24.42
C LEU A 78 -7.29 17.10 -25.36
N GLU A 79 -8.45 16.54 -25.61
CA GLU A 79 -8.58 15.39 -26.52
C GLU A 79 -8.08 15.77 -27.92
N ASN A 80 -7.32 14.85 -28.55
CA ASN A 80 -6.72 15.05 -29.87
C ASN A 80 -5.77 16.26 -30.01
N SER A 81 -5.24 16.77 -28.89
CA SER A 81 -4.28 17.86 -28.88
C SER A 81 -2.94 17.49 -28.22
N ILE A 82 -1.88 18.20 -28.60
CA ILE A 82 -0.59 18.18 -27.90
C ILE A 82 -0.59 19.08 -26.66
N PHE A 83 -1.60 19.93 -26.48
CA PHE A 83 -1.69 20.83 -25.35
C PHE A 83 -2.05 20.07 -24.07
N SER A 84 -1.17 20.20 -23.07
CA SER A 84 -1.40 19.73 -21.71
C SER A 84 -1.00 20.80 -20.71
N ALA A 85 -1.80 20.98 -19.68
CA ALA A 85 -1.51 21.84 -18.55
C ALA A 85 -1.26 20.95 -17.34
N ASN A 86 -0.04 20.97 -16.82
CA ASN A 86 0.33 20.27 -15.60
C ASN A 86 0.45 21.29 -14.46
N ILE A 87 -0.24 21.02 -13.35
CA ILE A 87 -0.27 21.86 -12.17
C ILE A 87 0.17 21.01 -10.97
N SER A 88 1.32 21.33 -10.42
CA SER A 88 1.84 20.70 -9.21
C SER A 88 1.30 21.46 -7.99
N LEU A 89 0.60 20.76 -7.09
CA LEU A 89 -0.03 21.43 -5.95
C LEU A 89 1.01 21.95 -4.95
N GLU A 90 2.15 21.27 -4.83
CA GLU A 90 3.25 21.70 -3.96
C GLU A 90 3.95 22.94 -4.49
N SER A 91 4.19 23.03 -5.80
CA SER A 91 4.94 24.17 -6.38
C SER A 91 4.03 25.36 -6.71
N ASN A 92 2.84 25.12 -7.27
CA ASN A 92 1.93 26.19 -7.70
C ASN A 92 1.05 26.72 -6.57
N PHE A 93 0.62 25.84 -5.64
CA PHE A 93 -0.26 26.22 -4.52
C PHE A 93 0.44 26.14 -3.16
N LYS A 94 1.76 25.94 -3.15
CA LYS A 94 2.59 25.91 -1.93
C LYS A 94 2.12 24.87 -0.90
N LEU A 95 1.42 23.80 -1.34
CA LEU A 95 1.04 22.72 -0.44
C LEU A 95 2.29 22.08 0.18
N PRO A 96 2.23 21.66 1.47
CA PRO A 96 3.35 20.98 2.11
C PRO A 96 3.74 19.71 1.34
N ALA A 97 4.95 19.70 0.78
CA ALA A 97 5.57 18.54 0.13
C ALA A 97 6.00 17.45 1.13
N THR A 98 5.91 17.73 2.42
CA THR A 98 6.23 16.79 3.49
C THR A 98 5.13 16.85 4.55
N ARG A 99 4.66 15.69 5.01
CA ARG A 99 3.65 15.60 6.05
C ARG A 99 3.85 14.38 6.94
N MET A 100 3.51 14.53 8.21
CA MET A 100 3.38 13.42 9.14
C MET A 100 1.93 13.01 9.29
N PHE A 101 1.67 11.71 9.30
CA PHE A 101 0.32 11.15 9.44
C PHE A 101 0.36 9.73 10.00
N PHE A 102 -0.81 9.20 10.37
CA PHE A 102 -0.95 7.84 10.87
C PHE A 102 -1.48 6.89 9.80
N THR A 103 -0.95 5.67 9.78
CA THR A 103 -1.52 4.54 9.06
C THR A 103 -1.96 3.48 10.06
N ALA A 104 -3.11 2.86 9.81
CA ALA A 104 -3.62 1.76 10.59
C ALA A 104 -3.78 0.52 9.71
N SER A 105 -3.46 -0.65 10.24
CA SER A 105 -3.65 -1.92 9.55
C SER A 105 -4.25 -2.96 10.49
N LEU A 106 -5.09 -3.83 9.92
CA LEU A 106 -5.72 -4.94 10.60
C LEU A 106 -5.62 -6.18 9.72
N ILE A 107 -5.09 -7.27 10.26
CA ILE A 107 -5.16 -8.59 9.62
C ILE A 107 -5.95 -9.49 10.55
N TYR A 108 -6.99 -10.13 10.02
CA TYR A 108 -7.76 -11.13 10.75
C TYR A 108 -7.75 -12.47 10.01
N ARG A 109 -7.18 -13.51 10.62
CA ARG A 109 -7.06 -14.85 10.03
C ARG A 109 -8.21 -15.76 10.48
N PHE A 110 -9.08 -16.11 9.54
CA PHE A 110 -10.15 -17.09 9.76
C PHE A 110 -9.61 -18.51 9.83
N THR A 111 -8.64 -18.81 8.95
CA THR A 111 -7.97 -20.10 8.86
C THR A 111 -6.46 -19.86 8.73
N PRO A 112 -5.61 -20.89 8.86
CA PRO A 112 -4.17 -20.76 8.58
C PRO A 112 -3.88 -20.27 7.15
N ARG A 113 -4.82 -20.47 6.22
CA ARG A 113 -4.69 -20.12 4.80
C ARG A 113 -5.41 -18.85 4.39
N SER A 114 -6.35 -18.37 5.20
CA SER A 114 -7.31 -17.35 4.78
C SER A 114 -7.46 -16.28 5.84
N GLY A 115 -7.39 -15.04 5.42
CA GLY A 115 -7.70 -13.90 6.28
C GLY A 115 -8.27 -12.72 5.51
N ILE A 116 -8.68 -11.72 6.27
CA ILE A 116 -8.96 -10.38 5.76
C ILE A 116 -7.77 -9.48 6.09
N TYR A 117 -7.47 -8.57 5.18
CA TYR A 117 -6.55 -7.46 5.40
C TYR A 117 -7.30 -6.15 5.20
N VAL A 118 -7.18 -5.24 6.16
CA VAL A 118 -7.73 -3.89 6.10
C VAL A 118 -6.60 -2.91 6.39
N ALA A 119 -6.52 -1.83 5.62
CA ALA A 119 -5.61 -0.73 5.91
C ALA A 119 -6.31 0.62 5.71
N TYR A 120 -5.89 1.60 6.51
CA TYR A 120 -6.45 2.95 6.46
C TYR A 120 -5.34 3.98 6.61
N TYR A 121 -5.45 5.07 5.86
CA TYR A 121 -4.71 6.30 6.13
C TYR A 121 -5.48 7.53 5.67
N GLY A 122 -5.18 8.66 6.30
CA GLY A 122 -5.73 9.95 5.94
C GLY A 122 -4.66 11.03 5.99
N ILE A 123 -4.61 11.89 4.98
CA ILE A 123 -3.68 13.01 4.90
C ILE A 123 -4.47 14.25 4.55
N THR A 124 -4.34 15.28 5.39
CA THR A 124 -4.86 16.62 5.13
C THR A 124 -3.69 17.57 4.93
N ARG A 125 -3.69 18.27 3.79
CA ARG A 125 -2.72 19.31 3.45
C ARG A 125 -3.46 20.60 3.15
N LYS A 126 -2.92 21.71 3.68
CA LYS A 126 -3.46 23.05 3.49
C LYS A 126 -2.30 24.03 3.32
N ALA A 127 -2.48 25.03 2.49
CA ALA A 127 -1.56 26.14 2.34
C ALA A 127 -2.32 27.44 2.09
N THR A 128 -1.88 28.49 2.77
CA THR A 128 -2.28 29.86 2.46
C THR A 128 -1.31 30.42 1.44
N PHE A 129 -1.82 31.00 0.36
CA PHE A 129 -1.00 31.62 -0.67
C PHE A 129 -1.66 32.90 -1.18
N THR A 130 -0.84 33.77 -1.75
CA THR A 130 -1.29 34.92 -2.51
C THR A 130 -1.16 34.58 -3.99
N THR A 131 -2.25 34.72 -4.70
CA THR A 131 -2.34 34.44 -6.13
C THR A 131 -1.43 35.40 -6.92
N GLU A 132 -0.42 34.89 -7.63
CA GLU A 132 0.53 35.72 -8.42
C GLU A 132 0.03 35.98 -9.85
N LYS A 133 -0.89 35.14 -10.34
CA LYS A 133 -1.49 35.17 -11.68
C LYS A 133 -2.92 34.70 -11.60
N ASP A 134 -3.76 35.05 -12.58
CA ASP A 134 -5.13 34.54 -12.59
C ASP A 134 -5.13 33.02 -12.74
N TYR A 135 -5.89 32.33 -11.88
CA TYR A 135 -6.13 30.88 -11.99
C TYR A 135 -7.58 30.64 -12.33
N ILE A 136 -7.83 29.72 -13.25
CA ILE A 136 -9.18 29.23 -13.53
C ILE A 136 -9.33 27.90 -12.82
N PHE A 137 -10.24 27.82 -11.86
CA PHE A 137 -10.51 26.60 -11.09
C PHE A 137 -12.01 26.32 -11.07
N LEU A 138 -12.43 25.16 -11.59
CA LEU A 138 -13.84 24.76 -11.71
C LEU A 138 -14.76 25.84 -12.33
N GLY A 139 -14.27 26.53 -13.37
CA GLY A 139 -15.03 27.59 -14.05
C GLY A 139 -15.05 28.95 -13.33
N HIS A 140 -14.44 29.06 -12.15
CA HIS A 140 -14.26 30.32 -11.45
C HIS A 140 -12.87 30.90 -11.69
N THR A 141 -12.82 32.17 -12.08
CA THR A 141 -11.57 32.93 -12.15
C THR A 141 -11.20 33.40 -10.75
N ILE A 142 -10.02 33.03 -10.28
CA ILE A 142 -9.38 33.52 -9.06
C ILE A 142 -8.43 34.63 -9.49
N PRO A 143 -8.77 35.91 -9.23
CA PRO A 143 -7.90 37.04 -9.58
C PRO A 143 -6.53 36.98 -8.92
N THR A 144 -5.55 37.54 -9.61
CA THR A 144 -4.25 37.87 -9.04
C THR A 144 -4.37 38.83 -7.85
N GLY A 145 -3.45 38.70 -6.89
CA GLY A 145 -3.38 39.51 -5.67
C GLY A 145 -4.31 39.08 -4.53
N ILE A 146 -5.12 38.03 -4.71
CA ILE A 146 -6.01 37.53 -3.66
C ILE A 146 -5.29 36.57 -2.71
N ASN A 147 -5.54 36.73 -1.41
CA ASN A 147 -5.14 35.76 -0.39
C ASN A 147 -6.17 34.63 -0.33
N GLY A 148 -5.72 33.40 -0.62
CA GLY A 148 -6.56 32.21 -0.58
C GLY A 148 -5.92 31.06 0.20
N GLU A 149 -6.75 30.07 0.52
CA GLU A 149 -6.35 28.79 1.10
C GLU A 149 -6.65 27.68 0.09
N ALA A 150 -5.61 26.95 -0.33
CA ALA A 150 -5.77 25.69 -1.05
C ALA A 150 -5.66 24.53 -0.07
N TYR A 151 -6.44 23.48 -0.31
CA TYR A 151 -6.35 22.24 0.45
C TYR A 151 -6.45 21.01 -0.44
N PHE A 152 -5.81 19.93 0.01
CA PHE A 152 -5.90 18.61 -0.60
C PHE A 152 -5.98 17.55 0.50
N ASP A 153 -7.14 16.90 0.57
CA ASP A 153 -7.47 15.85 1.51
C ASP A 153 -7.51 14.50 0.79
N THR A 154 -6.74 13.55 1.32
CA THR A 154 -6.71 12.17 0.85
C THR A 154 -7.16 11.28 1.97
N ARG A 155 -8.22 10.48 1.75
CA ARG A 155 -8.60 9.39 2.64
C ARG A 155 -8.63 8.09 1.88
N VAL A 156 -7.92 7.08 2.37
CA VAL A 156 -7.84 5.78 1.73
C VAL A 156 -8.17 4.70 2.73
N LEU A 157 -9.15 3.88 2.38
CA LEU A 157 -9.49 2.64 3.06
C LEU A 157 -9.29 1.50 2.07
N SER A 158 -8.50 0.49 2.43
CA SER A 158 -8.40 -0.74 1.67
C SER A 158 -8.89 -1.91 2.50
N ALA A 159 -9.63 -2.81 1.85
CA ALA A 159 -10.08 -4.05 2.47
C ALA A 159 -9.99 -5.17 1.44
N GLY A 160 -9.59 -6.36 1.89
CA GLY A 160 -9.34 -7.45 0.98
C GLY A 160 -9.16 -8.80 1.63
N TYR A 161 -8.94 -9.79 0.77
CA TYR A 161 -8.73 -11.17 1.14
C TYR A 161 -7.26 -11.54 1.01
N LEU A 162 -6.71 -12.21 2.03
CA LEU A 162 -5.35 -12.70 2.10
C LEU A 162 -5.37 -14.23 2.01
N LEU A 163 -4.62 -14.77 1.06
CA LEU A 163 -4.43 -16.20 0.84
C LEU A 163 -2.98 -16.60 1.09
N THR A 164 -2.76 -17.50 2.05
CA THR A 164 -1.45 -18.10 2.30
C THR A 164 -1.09 -19.11 1.20
N ILE A 165 0.00 -18.85 0.48
CA ILE A 165 0.55 -19.75 -0.53
C ILE A 165 1.51 -20.74 0.13
N LEU A 166 2.45 -20.23 0.93
CA LEU A 166 3.46 -21.01 1.62
C LEU A 166 3.53 -20.61 3.09
N GLN A 167 3.55 -21.63 3.94
CA GLN A 167 3.77 -21.47 5.36
C GLN A 167 4.75 -22.55 5.83
N LYS A 168 5.97 -22.15 6.18
CA LYS A 168 7.02 -23.07 6.68
C LYS A 168 7.77 -22.39 7.81
N ASP A 169 7.91 -23.06 8.94
CA ASP A 169 8.72 -22.59 10.07
C ASP A 169 8.39 -21.15 10.52
N HIS A 170 7.11 -20.77 10.49
CA HIS A 170 6.59 -19.42 10.76
C HIS A 170 6.92 -18.35 9.70
N ALA A 171 7.67 -18.70 8.66
CA ALA A 171 7.72 -17.90 7.45
C ALA A 171 6.39 -18.01 6.71
N PHE A 172 5.94 -16.87 6.18
CA PHE A 172 4.67 -16.74 5.49
C PHE A 172 4.91 -16.07 4.15
N LEU A 173 4.32 -16.64 3.10
CA LEU A 173 4.16 -16.01 1.82
C LEU A 173 2.70 -16.16 1.41
N GLY A 174 2.06 -15.06 1.07
CA GLY A 174 0.68 -15.03 0.64
C GLY A 174 0.46 -14.08 -0.52
N ALA A 175 -0.59 -14.34 -1.28
CA ALA A 175 -1.16 -13.37 -2.20
C ALA A 175 -2.37 -12.71 -1.56
N TYR A 176 -2.64 -11.47 -1.91
CA TYR A 176 -3.85 -10.78 -1.49
C TYR A 176 -4.55 -10.10 -2.66
N PHE A 177 -5.84 -9.88 -2.47
CA PHE A 177 -6.68 -9.07 -3.33
C PHE A 177 -7.42 -8.06 -2.47
N ASN A 178 -7.16 -6.78 -2.68
CA ASN A 178 -7.77 -5.67 -1.96
C ASN A 178 -8.61 -4.81 -2.90
N VAL A 179 -9.60 -4.13 -2.34
CA VAL A 179 -10.28 -3.00 -2.98
C VAL A 179 -9.96 -1.75 -2.16
N TYR A 180 -9.42 -0.74 -2.82
CA TYR A 180 -9.12 0.57 -2.26
C TYR A 180 -10.29 1.50 -2.54
N ILE A 181 -10.91 2.03 -1.50
CA ILE A 181 -11.88 3.12 -1.56
C ILE A 181 -11.12 4.39 -1.22
N MET A 182 -10.93 5.24 -2.22
CA MET A 182 -10.18 6.47 -2.09
C MET A 182 -11.10 7.66 -2.23
N ASN A 183 -11.00 8.62 -1.33
CA ASN A 183 -11.65 9.91 -1.43
C ASN A 183 -10.56 10.97 -1.53
N LEU A 184 -10.47 11.60 -2.70
CA LEU A 184 -9.58 12.74 -2.96
C LEU A 184 -10.46 13.97 -2.99
N THR A 185 -10.16 14.95 -2.14
CA THR A 185 -10.89 16.22 -2.13
C THR A 185 -9.89 17.36 -2.23
N THR A 186 -10.01 18.15 -3.28
CA THR A 186 -9.23 19.38 -3.45
C THR A 186 -10.17 20.57 -3.44
N GLY A 187 -9.69 21.73 -3.01
CA GLY A 187 -10.49 22.94 -3.10
C GLY A 187 -9.72 24.21 -2.81
N PHE A 188 -10.38 25.32 -3.11
CA PHE A 188 -9.87 26.67 -2.92
C PHE A 188 -10.88 27.53 -2.19
N LYS A 189 -10.40 28.24 -1.16
CA LYS A 189 -11.19 29.16 -0.35
C LYS A 189 -10.58 30.55 -0.40
N ALA A 190 -11.35 31.55 -0.82
CA ALA A 190 -10.95 32.95 -0.74
C ALA A 190 -11.98 33.78 0.03
N ARG A 191 -11.57 34.27 1.21
CA ARG A 191 -12.43 35.01 2.14
C ARG A 191 -12.98 36.32 1.57
N HIS A 192 -12.31 36.90 0.58
CA HIS A 192 -12.66 38.22 0.03
C HIS A 192 -13.65 38.14 -1.15
N ILE A 193 -13.88 36.95 -1.71
CA ILE A 193 -14.74 36.76 -2.90
C ILE A 193 -15.79 35.65 -2.70
N ASP A 194 -16.03 35.21 -1.45
CA ASP A 194 -16.94 34.10 -1.07
C ASP A 194 -16.90 32.92 -2.05
N LEU A 195 -15.69 32.47 -2.37
CA LEU A 195 -15.45 31.36 -3.28
C LEU A 195 -15.03 30.14 -2.46
N ASP A 196 -15.86 29.09 -2.50
CA ASP A 196 -15.56 27.75 -1.97
C ASP A 196 -15.80 26.73 -3.10
N ALA A 197 -14.77 26.54 -3.92
CA ALA A 197 -14.81 25.61 -5.04
C ALA A 197 -14.09 24.31 -4.63
N ASN A 198 -14.75 23.16 -4.76
CA ASN A 198 -14.20 21.86 -4.39
C ASN A 198 -14.45 20.78 -5.45
N LEU A 199 -13.52 19.83 -5.56
CA LEU A 199 -13.64 18.64 -6.40
C LEU A 199 -13.39 17.41 -5.55
N GLY A 200 -14.36 16.49 -5.54
CA GLY A 200 -14.29 15.22 -4.83
C GLY A 200 -14.28 14.06 -5.83
N LEU A 201 -13.28 13.18 -5.74
CA LEU A 201 -13.20 11.97 -6.55
C LEU A 201 -13.21 10.75 -5.63
N THR A 202 -14.19 9.87 -5.83
CA THR A 202 -14.31 8.60 -5.11
C THR A 202 -14.18 7.43 -6.07
N LEU A 203 -13.10 6.66 -5.96
CA LEU A 203 -12.84 5.55 -6.87
C LEU A 203 -12.54 4.25 -6.12
N PRO A 204 -13.31 3.18 -6.39
CA PRO A 204 -12.94 1.84 -5.96
C PRO A 204 -11.89 1.28 -6.93
N LEU A 205 -10.66 1.11 -6.46
CA LEU A 205 -9.59 0.50 -7.24
C LEU A 205 -9.21 -0.86 -6.65
N PRO A 206 -9.44 -1.97 -7.36
CA PRO A 206 -8.93 -3.25 -6.91
C PRO A 206 -7.39 -3.26 -6.98
N SER A 207 -6.77 -4.17 -6.25
CA SER A 207 -5.33 -4.36 -6.21
C SER A 207 -5.01 -5.80 -5.87
N PHE A 208 -4.02 -6.38 -6.55
CA PHE A 208 -3.48 -7.67 -6.18
C PHE A 208 -2.02 -7.51 -5.77
N GLY A 209 -1.56 -8.39 -4.89
CA GLY A 209 -0.21 -8.27 -4.38
C GLY A 209 0.28 -9.49 -3.64
N LEU A 210 1.51 -9.39 -3.19
CA LEU A 210 2.19 -10.39 -2.39
C LEU A 210 2.53 -9.81 -1.03
N ALA A 211 2.35 -10.64 0.00
CA ALA A 211 2.72 -10.35 1.37
C ALA A 211 3.65 -11.46 1.87
N ALA A 212 4.78 -11.08 2.42
CA ALA A 212 5.76 -11.99 2.98
C ALA A 212 6.13 -11.60 4.41
N ILE A 213 6.27 -12.60 5.28
CA ILE A 213 6.76 -12.44 6.64
C ILE A 213 7.89 -13.45 6.84
N PHE A 214 9.08 -12.94 7.08
CA PHE A 214 10.28 -13.73 7.32
C PHE A 214 10.71 -13.57 8.79
N PRO A 215 10.52 -14.60 9.64
CA PRO A 215 11.06 -14.60 10.99
C PRO A 215 12.57 -14.82 10.93
N VAL A 216 13.35 -13.81 11.28
CA VAL A 216 14.81 -13.94 11.36
C VAL A 216 15.21 -14.53 12.72
N LYS A 217 14.55 -14.07 13.79
CA LYS A 217 14.67 -14.59 15.16
C LYS A 217 13.30 -14.57 15.83
N LYS A 218 13.16 -15.22 17.00
CA LYS A 218 11.91 -15.19 17.79
C LYS A 218 11.44 -13.77 18.12
N TRP A 219 12.38 -12.83 18.25
CA TRP A 219 12.14 -11.42 18.58
C TRP A 219 12.23 -10.48 17.37
N PHE A 220 12.51 -10.98 16.16
CA PHE A 220 12.73 -10.12 15.00
C PHE A 220 12.12 -10.70 13.72
N LYS A 221 11.25 -9.93 13.07
CA LYS A 221 10.57 -10.32 11.83
C LYS A 221 10.71 -9.23 10.77
N ILE A 222 10.77 -9.66 9.52
CA ILE A 222 10.75 -8.79 8.35
C ILE A 222 9.45 -9.03 7.60
N HIS A 223 8.73 -7.95 7.35
CA HIS A 223 7.46 -7.94 6.64
C HIS A 223 7.66 -7.18 5.33
N ALA A 224 7.30 -7.78 4.21
CA ALA A 224 7.37 -7.16 2.91
C ALA A 224 6.00 -7.28 2.23
N ASN A 225 5.49 -6.17 1.72
CA ASN A 225 4.25 -6.12 0.94
C ASN A 225 4.51 -5.37 -0.35
N VAL A 226 4.04 -5.93 -1.45
CA VAL A 226 4.00 -5.27 -2.76
C VAL A 226 2.63 -5.49 -3.35
N GLY A 227 2.04 -4.44 -3.92
CA GLY A 227 0.73 -4.48 -4.54
C GLY A 227 0.73 -3.64 -5.81
N TYR A 228 -0.01 -4.10 -6.81
CA TYR A 228 -0.12 -3.41 -8.08
C TYR A 228 -1.51 -3.68 -8.68
N PHE A 229 -2.04 -2.68 -9.35
CA PHE A 229 -3.14 -2.84 -10.29
C PHE A 229 -3.14 -1.68 -11.27
N GLY A 230 -3.60 -1.95 -12.48
CA GLY A 230 -3.76 -0.97 -13.54
C GLY A 230 -4.97 -1.37 -14.36
N LEU A 231 -5.84 -0.40 -14.63
CA LEU A 231 -7.01 -0.59 -15.44
C LEU A 231 -7.27 0.65 -16.28
N SER A 232 -7.78 0.41 -17.49
CA SER A 232 -8.05 1.41 -18.49
C SER A 232 -9.39 1.10 -19.14
N PHE A 233 -10.41 1.92 -18.88
CA PHE A 233 -11.65 1.94 -19.69
C PHE A 233 -11.61 3.14 -20.65
N GLU A 234 -12.62 3.27 -21.51
CA GLU A 234 -12.71 4.36 -22.50
C GLU A 234 -12.70 5.73 -21.81
N ASP A 235 -13.53 5.91 -20.77
CA ASP A 235 -13.70 7.22 -20.12
C ASP A 235 -13.02 7.34 -18.75
N LEU A 236 -12.64 6.21 -18.14
CA LEU A 236 -12.12 6.18 -16.77
C LEU A 236 -11.04 5.11 -16.61
N GLY A 237 -9.95 5.45 -15.94
CA GLY A 237 -8.97 4.45 -15.56
C GLY A 237 -8.04 4.91 -14.46
N GLY A 238 -7.13 4.02 -14.12
CA GLY A 238 -6.13 4.32 -13.12
C GLY A 238 -5.22 3.16 -12.84
N SER A 239 -4.12 3.47 -12.17
CA SER A 239 -3.17 2.51 -11.65
C SER A 239 -2.84 2.84 -10.21
N ILE A 240 -2.60 1.79 -9.44
CA ILE A 240 -2.21 1.85 -8.04
C ILE A 240 -1.02 0.93 -7.86
N SER A 241 0.00 1.42 -7.17
CA SER A 241 1.12 0.60 -6.73
C SER A 241 1.44 0.92 -5.29
N SER A 242 1.73 -0.13 -4.52
CA SER A 242 2.08 0.01 -3.11
C SER A 242 3.25 -0.89 -2.78
N PHE A 243 4.12 -0.39 -1.91
CA PHE A 243 5.25 -1.11 -1.38
C PHE A 243 5.43 -0.77 0.10
N SER A 244 5.66 -1.79 0.92
CA SER A 244 5.98 -1.61 2.33
C SER A 244 7.00 -2.64 2.77
N LEU A 245 8.08 -2.16 3.39
CA LEU A 245 9.05 -2.99 4.10
C LEU A 245 9.02 -2.61 5.58
N LEU A 246 8.75 -3.57 6.46
CA LEU A 246 8.62 -3.35 7.89
C LEU A 246 9.51 -4.33 8.67
N LEU A 247 10.31 -3.77 9.55
CA LEU A 247 11.15 -4.47 10.51
C LEU A 247 10.43 -4.43 11.86
N GLU A 248 10.04 -5.59 12.36
CA GLU A 248 9.30 -5.75 13.60
C GLU A 248 10.19 -6.34 14.69
N PHE A 249 10.35 -5.59 15.78
CA PHE A 249 11.05 -6.01 17.00
C PHE A 249 10.03 -6.37 18.06
N LYS A 250 10.07 -7.61 18.57
CA LYS A 250 9.13 -8.11 19.59
C LYS A 250 9.77 -8.14 20.98
N PRO A 251 9.63 -7.09 21.81
CA PRO A 251 10.09 -7.13 23.20
C PRO A 251 9.34 -8.20 24.01
N ILE A 252 8.06 -8.41 23.70
CA ILE A 252 7.18 -9.42 24.30
C ILE A 252 6.35 -10.09 23.20
N LYS A 253 5.74 -11.25 23.50
CA LYS A 253 5.11 -12.09 22.45
C LYS A 253 4.00 -11.38 21.66
N TRP A 254 3.23 -10.52 22.33
CA TRP A 254 2.05 -9.83 21.79
C TRP A 254 2.33 -8.41 21.28
N LEU A 255 3.46 -7.78 21.61
CA LEU A 255 3.79 -6.41 21.19
C LEU A 255 4.96 -6.42 20.20
N GLY A 256 4.82 -5.67 19.11
CA GLY A 256 5.87 -5.37 18.15
C GLY A 256 6.14 -3.87 18.09
N LEU A 257 7.42 -3.50 18.01
CA LEU A 257 7.89 -2.17 17.65
C LEU A 257 8.30 -2.19 16.18
N ASN A 258 7.80 -1.24 15.42
CA ASN A 258 7.89 -1.26 13.96
C ASN A 258 8.77 -0.12 13.47
N LEU A 259 9.72 -0.46 12.60
CA LEU A 259 10.41 0.49 11.73
C LEU A 259 10.09 0.10 10.30
N SER A 260 9.51 1.00 9.51
CA SER A 260 9.09 0.68 8.15
C SER A 260 9.41 1.78 7.15
N TYR A 261 9.40 1.40 5.88
CA TYR A 261 9.40 2.31 4.75
C TYR A 261 8.21 1.99 3.87
N GLN A 262 7.37 2.99 3.59
CA GLN A 262 6.13 2.86 2.85
C GLN A 262 6.18 3.73 1.60
N SER A 263 5.71 3.18 0.49
CA SER A 263 5.52 3.86 -0.80
C SER A 263 4.13 3.55 -1.31
N PHE A 264 3.44 4.58 -1.76
CA PHE A 264 2.15 4.48 -2.39
C PHE A 264 2.09 5.45 -3.55
N ASP A 265 1.69 4.95 -4.70
CA ASP A 265 1.62 5.70 -5.93
C ASP A 265 0.28 5.37 -6.59
N ILE A 266 -0.43 6.41 -7.01
CA ILE A 266 -1.66 6.30 -7.76
C ILE A 266 -1.64 7.30 -8.91
N SER A 267 -2.14 6.84 -10.05
CA SER A 267 -2.46 7.67 -11.19
C SER A 267 -3.89 7.36 -11.57
N VAL A 268 -4.75 8.36 -11.61
CA VAL A 268 -6.14 8.23 -12.06
C VAL A 268 -6.35 9.15 -13.22
N TYR A 269 -7.10 8.71 -14.21
CA TYR A 269 -7.57 9.60 -15.26
C TYR A 269 -9.08 9.45 -15.46
N ASP A 270 -9.73 10.56 -15.79
CA ASP A 270 -11.15 10.67 -16.08
C ASP A 270 -11.33 11.61 -17.27
N ILE A 271 -12.12 11.21 -18.26
CA ILE A 271 -12.40 12.01 -19.46
C ILE A 271 -13.79 12.63 -19.30
N GLN A 272 -13.82 13.94 -19.11
CA GLN A 272 -15.07 14.69 -19.04
C GLN A 272 -15.06 15.81 -20.09
N ASP A 273 -16.12 15.89 -20.90
CA ASP A 273 -16.33 16.93 -21.91
C ASP A 273 -15.14 17.16 -22.87
N GLY A 274 -14.45 16.09 -23.28
CA GLY A 274 -13.27 16.16 -24.18
C GLY A 274 -11.99 16.65 -23.51
N ILE A 275 -11.98 16.74 -22.17
CA ILE A 275 -10.80 17.05 -21.36
C ILE A 275 -10.44 15.80 -20.56
N ASN A 276 -9.24 15.29 -20.77
CA ASN A 276 -8.67 14.23 -19.96
C ASN A 276 -8.02 14.86 -18.71
N PHE A 277 -8.62 14.56 -17.56
CA PHE A 277 -8.18 14.98 -16.24
C PHE A 277 -7.40 13.84 -15.58
N ILE A 278 -6.13 14.05 -15.29
CA ILE A 278 -5.24 13.07 -14.67
C ILE A 278 -4.81 13.59 -13.30
N VAL A 279 -4.95 12.74 -12.28
CA VAL A 279 -4.49 12.98 -10.92
C VAL A 279 -3.39 11.98 -10.59
N ASP A 280 -2.16 12.47 -10.49
CA ASP A 280 -1.03 11.70 -9.99
C ASP A 280 -0.78 12.08 -8.53
N TYR A 281 -0.93 11.11 -7.63
CA TYR A 281 -0.69 11.29 -6.20
C TYR A 281 0.28 10.21 -5.71
N ASN A 282 1.29 10.62 -4.94
CA ASN A 282 2.16 9.66 -4.27
C ASN A 282 2.62 10.15 -2.90
N PHE A 283 2.93 9.19 -2.04
CA PHE A 283 3.69 9.45 -0.83
C PHE A 283 4.73 8.36 -0.59
N ARG A 284 5.89 8.76 -0.06
CA ARG A 284 6.97 7.83 0.29
C ARG A 284 7.67 8.29 1.55
N GLY A 285 7.94 7.38 2.49
CA GLY A 285 8.66 7.76 3.68
C GLY A 285 8.90 6.66 4.71
N PRO A 286 9.84 6.90 5.64
CA PRO A 286 10.00 6.07 6.81
C PRO A 286 8.82 6.25 7.77
N ALA A 287 8.58 5.23 8.58
CA ALA A 287 7.57 5.24 9.61
C ALA A 287 8.00 4.44 10.84
N LEU A 288 7.54 4.89 12.00
CA LEU A 288 7.70 4.20 13.27
C LEU A 288 6.33 3.82 13.79
N GLY A 289 6.20 2.65 14.40
CA GLY A 289 4.89 2.19 14.83
C GLY A 289 4.93 1.12 15.89
N VAL A 290 3.74 0.66 16.24
CA VAL A 290 3.52 -0.48 17.11
C VAL A 290 2.55 -1.44 16.47
N SER A 291 2.74 -2.73 16.73
CA SER A 291 1.80 -3.78 16.37
C SER A 291 1.43 -4.59 17.60
N VAL A 292 0.18 -5.04 17.65
CA VAL A 292 -0.31 -5.95 18.67
C VAL A 292 -0.88 -7.19 18.01
N VAL A 293 -0.57 -8.34 18.57
CA VAL A 293 -1.01 -9.65 18.09
C VAL A 293 -1.84 -10.34 19.17
N PHE A 294 -3.05 -10.77 18.79
CA PHE A 294 -4.02 -11.49 19.62
C PHE A 294 -4.53 -12.77 18.95
#